data_AF-A0A8T4NLS6-F1
#
_entry.id   AF-A0A8T4NLS6-F1
#
_cell.length_a   1.000
_cell.length_b   1.000
_cell.length_c   1.000
_cell.angle_alpha   90.00
_cell.angle_beta   90.00
_cell.angle_gamma   90.00
#
_symmetry.space_group_name_H-M   'P 1'
#
loop_
_entity.id
_entity.type
_entity.pdbx_description
1 polymer ?
#
loop_
_entity_poly.entity_id
_entity_poly.type
_entity_poly.pdbx_seq_one_letter_code
_entity_poly.pdbx_strand_id
1 'polypeptide(L)'
;MTPIEILALIFAIGILVKIIAVLVNPKSNLKLAEMMLEGTGVLRIIYLILLAITGYYLLLELNIIQISAVMLFALILVALAFIPYNKHVLEIRREHAKSRKKFLKQNWLQLVIGAAIAIWTLVAILA
;
A
#
# COMPACT_ATOMS: atom_id res chain seq x y z
N MET A 1 -24.30 4.27 6.87
CA MET A 1 -22.87 4.49 6.63
C MET A 1 -22.63 4.41 5.13
N THR A 2 -22.04 5.45 4.53
CA THR A 2 -21.63 5.43 3.12
C THR A 2 -20.47 4.45 2.90
N PRO A 3 -20.21 3.99 1.67
CA PRO A 3 -19.06 3.13 1.38
C PRO A 3 -17.73 3.71 1.88
N ILE A 4 -17.52 5.02 1.71
CA ILE A 4 -16.30 5.71 2.17
C ILE A 4 -16.21 5.76 3.71
N GLU A 5 -17.33 5.93 4.42
CA GLU A 5 -17.36 5.86 5.88
C GLU A 5 -17.00 4.47 6.41
N ILE A 6 -17.45 3.41 5.74
CA ILE A 6 -17.10 2.02 6.08
C ILE A 6 -15.60 1.79 5.90
N LEU A 7 -15.02 2.24 4.77
CA LEU A 7 -13.58 2.13 4.53
C LEU A 7 -12.77 2.92 5.56
N ALA A 8 -13.19 4.13 5.89
CA ALA A 8 -12.55 4.95 6.91
C ALA A 8 -12.63 4.30 8.30
N LEU A 9 -13.76 3.70 8.66
CA LEU A 9 -13.93 2.98 9.92
C LEU A 9 -12.99 1.76 10.00
N ILE A 10 -12.94 0.94 8.94
CA ILE A 10 -12.04 -0.22 8.87
C ILE A 10 -10.58 0.23 9.04
N PHE A 11 -10.18 1.29 8.33
CA PHE A 11 -8.84 1.86 8.46
C PHE A 11 -8.55 2.34 9.88
N ALA A 12 -9.44 3.13 10.47
CA ALA A 12 -9.27 3.69 11.80
C ALA A 12 -9.14 2.60 12.88
N ILE A 13 -10.06 1.61 12.87
CA ILE A 13 -10.01 0.47 13.78
C ILE A 13 -8.71 -0.31 13.57
N GLY A 14 -8.33 -0.60 12.31
CA GLY A 14 -7.11 -1.34 12.00
C GLY A 14 -5.85 -0.66 12.52
N ILE A 15 -5.73 0.67 12.35
CA ILE A 15 -4.60 1.44 12.87
C ILE A 15 -4.57 1.45 14.40
N LEU A 16 -5.71 1.68 15.05
CA LEU A 16 -5.78 1.67 16.52
C LEU A 16 -5.42 0.31 17.10
N VAL A 17 -5.97 -0.77 16.54
CA VAL A 17 -5.63 -2.14 16.93
C VAL A 17 -4.13 -2.40 16.74
N LYS A 18 -3.55 -1.98 15.61
CA LYS A 18 -2.12 -2.14 15.34
C LYS A 18 -1.26 -1.39 16.37
N ILE A 19 -1.60 -0.15 16.69
CA ILE A 19 -0.88 0.65 17.69
C ILE A 19 -0.95 -0.03 19.05
N ILE A 20 -2.14 -0.44 19.49
CA ILE A 20 -2.34 -1.16 20.76
C ILE A 20 -1.53 -2.46 20.77
N ALA A 21 -1.57 -3.25 19.69
CA ALA A 21 -0.83 -4.52 19.59
C ALA A 21 0.69 -4.31 19.71
N VAL A 22 1.24 -3.27 19.08
CA VAL A 22 2.67 -2.93 19.18
C VAL A 22 3.05 -2.49 20.59
N LEU A 23 2.21 -1.68 21.26
CA LEU A 23 2.47 -1.18 22.61
C LEU A 23 2.34 -2.28 23.68
N VAL A 24 1.37 -3.17 23.56
CA VAL A 24 1.07 -4.21 24.56
C VAL A 24 1.96 -5.44 24.37
N ASN A 25 2.13 -5.93 23.14
CA ASN A 25 2.86 -7.16 22.88
C ASN A 25 3.58 -7.15 21.52
N PRO A 26 4.80 -6.58 21.45
CA PRO A 26 5.56 -6.49 20.20
C PRO A 26 5.91 -7.87 19.61
N LYS A 27 6.00 -8.92 20.44
CA LYS A 27 6.26 -10.30 19.97
C LYS A 27 5.07 -10.89 19.22
N SER A 28 3.84 -10.56 19.62
CA SER A 28 2.63 -10.99 18.91
C SER A 28 2.58 -10.37 17.50
N ASN A 29 2.94 -9.08 17.39
CA ASN A 29 3.02 -8.40 16.11
C ASN A 29 4.08 -9.01 15.18
N LEU A 30 5.23 -9.43 15.72
CA LEU A 30 6.26 -10.13 14.94
C LEU A 30 5.77 -11.46 14.37
N LYS A 31 5.14 -12.31 15.20
CA LYS A 31 4.60 -13.61 14.75
C LYS A 31 3.53 -13.45 13.67
N LEU A 32 2.67 -12.44 13.81
CA LEU A 32 1.67 -12.13 12.79
C LEU A 32 2.34 -11.71 11.48
N ALA A 33 3.38 -10.87 11.55
CA ALA A 33 4.13 -10.44 10.37
C ALA A 33 4.83 -11.62 9.67
N GLU A 34 5.47 -12.52 10.42
CA GLU A 34 6.10 -13.74 9.89
C GLU A 34 5.07 -14.62 9.16
N MET A 35 3.96 -14.94 9.82
CA MET A 35 2.88 -15.75 9.24
C MET A 35 2.30 -15.15 7.96
N MET A 36 2.13 -13.81 7.92
CA MET A 36 1.65 -13.14 6.71
C MET A 36 2.68 -13.19 5.58
N LEU A 37 3.95 -12.93 5.89
CA LEU A 37 5.01 -12.82 4.88
C LEU A 37 5.45 -14.17 4.30
N GLU A 38 5.32 -15.28 5.05
CA GLU A 38 5.63 -16.63 4.54
C GLU A 38 4.67 -17.08 3.42
N GLY A 39 3.41 -16.64 3.46
CA GLY A 39 2.35 -16.97 2.50
C GLY A 39 2.32 -16.09 1.23
N THR A 40 3.48 -15.74 0.66
CA THR A 40 3.63 -14.68 -0.37
C THR A 40 2.64 -14.73 -1.55
N GLY A 41 2.26 -15.93 -2.02
CA GLY A 41 1.32 -16.10 -3.14
C GLY A 41 -0.15 -15.80 -2.77
N VAL A 42 -0.62 -16.38 -1.66
CA VAL A 42 -1.99 -16.18 -1.15
C VAL A 42 -2.17 -14.74 -0.69
N LEU A 43 -1.18 -14.20 0.02
CA LEU A 43 -1.20 -12.83 0.50
C LEU A 43 -1.30 -11.82 -0.66
N ARG A 44 -0.60 -12.09 -1.77
CA ARG A 44 -0.70 -11.25 -2.98
C ARG A 44 -2.12 -11.24 -3.54
N ILE A 45 -2.79 -12.39 -3.62
CA ILE A 45 -4.18 -12.49 -4.11
C ILE A 45 -5.12 -11.72 -3.20
N ILE A 46 -4.98 -11.89 -1.87
CA ILE A 46 -5.77 -11.17 -0.88
C ILE A 46 -5.61 -9.65 -1.05
N TYR A 47 -4.38 -9.16 -1.17
CA TYR A 47 -4.16 -7.73 -1.38
C TYR A 47 -4.69 -7.22 -2.72
N LEU A 48 -4.69 -8.02 -3.78
CA LEU A 48 -5.29 -7.63 -5.05
C LEU A 48 -6.81 -7.53 -4.96
N ILE A 49 -7.46 -8.47 -4.28
CA ILE A 49 -8.89 -8.42 -4.01
C ILE A 49 -9.22 -7.18 -3.18
N LEU A 50 -8.48 -6.94 -2.09
CA LEU A 50 -8.67 -5.75 -1.25
C LEU A 50 -8.43 -4.46 -2.04
N LEU A 51 -7.41 -4.41 -2.90
CA LEU A 51 -7.15 -3.25 -3.75
C LEU A 51 -8.29 -3.00 -4.73
N ALA A 52 -8.82 -4.04 -5.36
CA ALA A 52 -9.95 -3.92 -6.29
C ALA A 52 -11.23 -3.46 -5.59
N ILE A 53 -11.57 -4.07 -4.45
CA ILE A 53 -12.77 -3.74 -3.67
C ILE A 53 -12.68 -2.30 -3.14
N THR A 54 -11.58 -1.95 -2.48
CA THR A 54 -11.41 -0.60 -1.92
C THR A 54 -11.31 0.45 -3.02
N GLY A 55 -10.61 0.17 -4.12
CA GLY A 55 -10.53 1.06 -5.28
C GLY A 55 -11.90 1.32 -5.92
N TYR A 56 -12.73 0.28 -6.08
CA TYR A 56 -14.09 0.42 -6.60
C TYR A 56 -14.94 1.34 -5.72
N TYR A 57 -14.97 1.10 -4.41
CA TYR A 57 -15.75 1.94 -3.49
C TYR A 57 -15.23 3.38 -3.38
N LEU A 58 -13.91 3.58 -3.47
CA LEU A 58 -13.35 4.93 -3.51
C LEU A 58 -13.77 5.68 -4.78
N LEU A 59 -13.78 5.02 -5.94
CA LEU A 59 -14.15 5.65 -7.21
C LEU A 59 -15.66 5.98 -7.31
N LEU A 60 -16.51 5.39 -6.46
CA LEU A 60 -17.92 5.77 -6.37
C LEU A 60 -18.13 7.11 -5.66
N GLU A 61 -17.25 7.46 -4.74
CA GLU A 61 -17.42 8.60 -3.82
C GLU A 61 -16.39 9.73 -4.07
N LEU A 62 -15.23 9.41 -4.63
CA LEU A 62 -14.13 10.32 -4.86
C LEU A 62 -13.69 10.33 -6.32
N ASN A 63 -13.28 11.50 -6.79
CA ASN A 63 -12.64 11.60 -8.11
C ASN A 63 -11.15 11.21 -8.03
N ILE A 64 -10.55 10.96 -9.20
CA ILE A 64 -9.17 10.50 -9.31
C ILE A 64 -8.15 11.50 -8.72
N ILE A 65 -8.46 12.81 -8.74
CA ILE A 65 -7.61 13.87 -8.19
C ILE A 65 -7.56 13.76 -6.66
N GLN A 66 -8.72 13.62 -6.02
CA GLN A 66 -8.82 13.43 -4.56
C GLN A 66 -8.13 12.14 -4.12
N ILE A 67 -8.35 11.03 -4.83
CA ILE A 67 -7.68 9.75 -4.56
C ILE A 67 -6.15 9.92 -4.65
N SER A 68 -5.66 10.58 -5.69
CA SER A 68 -4.22 10.81 -5.90
C SER A 68 -3.60 11.66 -4.80
N ALA A 69 -4.30 12.71 -4.34
CA ALA A 69 -3.84 13.55 -3.25
C ALA A 69 -3.70 12.76 -1.94
N VAL A 70 -4.70 11.93 -1.59
CA VAL A 70 -4.65 11.05 -0.41
C VAL A 70 -3.56 9.99 -0.55
N MET A 71 -3.38 9.40 -1.74
CA MET A 71 -2.31 8.45 -2.00
C MET A 71 -0.93 9.07 -1.82
N LEU A 72 -0.71 10.30 -2.30
CA LEU A 72 0.53 11.04 -2.08
C LEU A 72 0.79 11.24 -0.58
N PHE A 73 -0.23 11.70 0.16
CA PHE A 73 -0.13 11.86 1.61
C PHE A 73 0.23 10.54 2.31
N ALA A 74 -0.45 9.44 1.97
CA ALA A 74 -0.17 8.12 2.52
C ALA A 74 1.24 7.62 2.16
N LEU A 75 1.71 7.87 0.93
CA LEU A 75 3.05 7.49 0.49
C LEU A 75 4.14 8.20 1.31
N ILE A 76 3.93 9.48 1.64
CA ILE A 76 4.85 10.25 2.49
C ILE A 76 4.89 9.66 3.91
N LEU A 77 3.73 9.35 4.51
CA LEU A 77 3.68 8.71 5.84
C LEU A 77 4.42 7.36 5.85
N VAL A 78 4.20 6.54 4.82
CA VAL A 78 4.91 5.27 4.67
C VAL A 78 6.41 5.50 4.51
N ALA A 79 6.83 6.47 3.70
CA ALA A 79 8.24 6.79 3.51
C ALA A 79 8.92 7.23 4.82
N LEU A 80 8.25 8.05 5.65
CA LEU A 80 8.75 8.45 6.97
C LEU A 80 8.99 7.24 7.89
N ALA A 81 8.10 6.25 7.88
CA ALA A 81 8.24 5.04 8.67
C ALA A 81 9.48 4.20 8.28
N PHE A 82 9.96 4.32 7.04
CA PHE A 82 11.13 3.59 6.55
C PHE A 82 12.47 4.32 6.76
N ILE A 83 12.47 5.61 7.10
CA ILE A 83 13.72 6.40 7.29
C ILE A 83 14.69 5.76 8.30
N PRO A 84 14.24 5.28 9.49
CA PRO A 84 15.14 4.64 10.45
C PRO A 84 15.78 3.35 9.92
N TYR A 85 15.21 2.73 8.90
CA TYR A 85 15.64 1.47 8.30
C TYR A 85 16.43 1.67 6.99
N ASN A 86 17.02 2.86 6.80
CA ASN A 86 17.69 3.26 5.55
C ASN A 86 18.69 2.24 4.99
N LYS A 87 19.51 1.59 5.83
CA LYS A 87 20.49 0.58 5.40
C LYS A 87 19.81 -0.60 4.69
N HIS A 88 18.78 -1.17 5.32
CA HIS A 88 18.01 -2.28 4.75
C HIS A 88 17.30 -1.87 3.46
N VAL A 89 16.72 -0.65 3.43
CA VAL A 89 16.09 -0.12 2.22
C VAL A 89 17.10 0.02 1.08
N LEU A 90 18.31 0.51 1.36
CA LEU A 90 19.39 0.63 0.37
C LEU A 90 19.86 -0.74 -0.13
N GLU A 91 19.94 -1.75 0.73
CA GLU A 91 20.28 -3.12 0.34
C GLU A 91 19.24 -3.71 -0.62
N ILE A 92 17.95 -3.57 -0.29
CA ILE A 92 16.84 -4.00 -1.18
C ILE A 92 16.95 -3.28 -2.54
N ARG A 93 17.22 -1.97 -2.53
CA ARG A 93 17.40 -1.20 -3.78
C ARG A 93 18.61 -1.69 -4.59
N ARG A 94 19.74 -2.00 -3.94
CA ARG A 94 20.92 -2.56 -4.60
C ARG A 94 20.63 -3.92 -5.20
N GLU A 95 19.88 -4.79 -4.52
CA GLU A 95 19.47 -6.08 -5.09
C GLU A 95 18.62 -5.89 -6.35
N HIS A 96 17.63 -5.00 -6.29
CA HIS A 96 16.80 -4.67 -7.44
C HIS A 96 17.59 -4.11 -8.62
N ALA A 97 18.66 -3.34 -8.37
CA ALA A 97 19.51 -2.79 -9.41
C ALA A 97 20.34 -3.86 -10.15
N LYS A 98 20.63 -5.01 -9.52
CA LYS A 98 21.42 -6.10 -10.16
C LYS A 98 20.74 -6.71 -11.38
N SER A 99 19.40 -6.68 -11.45
CA SER A 99 18.66 -7.21 -12.59
C SER A 99 17.36 -6.45 -12.82
N ARG A 100 17.38 -5.55 -13.79
CA ARG A 100 16.18 -4.83 -14.26
C ARG A 100 15.06 -5.80 -14.64
N LYS A 101 15.38 -6.90 -15.34
CA LYS A 101 14.39 -7.90 -15.77
C LYS A 101 13.70 -8.58 -14.57
N LYS A 102 14.47 -9.00 -13.55
CA LYS A 102 13.92 -9.61 -12.33
C LYS A 102 13.03 -8.60 -11.58
N PHE A 103 13.52 -7.37 -11.42
CA PHE A 103 12.77 -6.29 -10.77
C PHE A 103 11.43 -6.00 -11.47
N LEU A 104 11.45 -5.84 -12.80
CA LEU A 104 10.23 -5.62 -13.59
C LEU A 104 9.28 -6.82 -13.48
N LYS A 105 9.77 -8.05 -13.60
CA LYS A 105 8.93 -9.26 -13.48
C LYS A 105 8.27 -9.39 -12.10
N GLN A 106 8.91 -8.92 -11.03
CA GLN A 106 8.35 -8.98 -9.69
C GLN A 106 7.36 -7.84 -9.40
N ASN A 107 7.63 -6.65 -9.93
CA ASN A 107 6.90 -5.42 -9.59
C ASN A 107 6.00 -4.88 -10.71
N TRP A 108 5.88 -5.58 -11.85
CA TRP A 108 5.13 -5.09 -13.02
C TRP A 108 3.72 -4.64 -12.68
N LEU A 109 3.03 -5.37 -11.79
CA LEU A 109 1.64 -5.09 -11.45
C LEU A 109 1.50 -3.76 -10.71
N GLN A 110 2.39 -3.49 -9.75
CA GLN A 110 2.46 -2.20 -9.06
C GLN A 110 2.81 -1.08 -10.06
N LEU A 111 3.75 -1.31 -10.98
CA LEU A 111 4.16 -0.33 -11.98
C LEU A 111 3.02 0.01 -12.95
N VAL A 112 2.29 -0.99 -13.44
CA VAL A 112 1.15 -0.80 -14.35
C VAL A 112 0.02 -0.05 -13.66
N ILE A 113 -0.36 -0.46 -12.45
CA ILE A 113 -1.43 0.22 -11.69
C ILE A 113 -1.01 1.67 -11.36
N GLY A 114 0.22 1.88 -10.90
CA GLY A 114 0.74 3.21 -10.61
C GLY A 114 0.79 4.10 -11.85
N ALA A 115 1.22 3.57 -12.99
CA ALA A 115 1.23 4.30 -14.25
C ALA A 115 -0.20 4.66 -14.71
N ALA A 116 -1.15 3.73 -14.61
CA ALA A 116 -2.55 3.98 -14.96
C ALA A 116 -3.15 5.11 -14.11
N ILE A 117 -2.95 5.08 -12.79
CA ILE A 117 -3.39 6.15 -11.88
C ILE A 117 -2.72 7.47 -12.25
N ALA A 118 -1.40 7.50 -12.41
CA ALA A 118 -0.67 8.72 -12.74
C ALA A 118 -1.15 9.35 -14.07
N ILE A 119 -1.31 8.54 -15.12
CA ILE A 119 -1.80 9.02 -16.43
C ILE A 119 -3.22 9.55 -16.29
N TRP A 120 -4.11 8.83 -15.62
CA TRP A 120 -5.50 9.26 -15.43
C TRP A 120 -5.58 10.58 -14.66
N THR A 121 -4.80 10.73 -13.59
CA THR A 121 -4.73 11.98 -12.82
C THR A 121 -4.23 13.13 -13.69
N LEU A 122 -3.20 12.94 -14.50
CA LEU A 122 -2.70 13.98 -15.40
C LEU A 122 -3.75 14.37 -16.44
N VAL A 123 -4.42 13.40 -17.06
CA VAL A 123 -5.51 13.67 -18.01
C VAL A 123 -6.65 14.42 -17.33
N ALA A 124 -7.04 14.04 -16.11
CA ALA A 124 -8.12 14.70 -15.39
C ALA A 124 -7.78 16.15 -14.93
N ILE A 125 -6.49 16.48 -14.77
CA ILE A 125 -6.04 17.83 -14.43
C ILE A 125 -5.90 18.71 -15.68
N LEU A 126 -5.50 18.12 -16.81
CA LEU A 126 -5.18 18.84 -18.04
C LEU A 126 -6.35 18.91 -19.04
N ALA A 127 -7.41 18.13 -18.84
CA ALA A 127 -8.66 18.18 -19.60
C ALA A 127 -9.57 19.30 -19.08
#